data_AF-A0A2E5WNM7-F1
#
_entry.id   AF-A0A2E5WNM7-F1
#
_cell.length_a   1.000
_cell.length_b   1.000
_cell.length_c   1.000
_cell.angle_alpha   90.00
_cell.angle_beta   90.00
_cell.angle_gamma   90.00
#
_symmetry.space_group_name_H-M   'P 1'
#
loop_
_entity.id
_entity.type
_entity.pdbx_description
1 polymer ?
#
loop_
_entity_poly.entity_id
_entity_poly.type
_entity_poly.pdbx_seq_one_letter_code
_entity_poly.pdbx_strand_id
1 'polypeptide(L)'
;MKFLKKLVILVGVLLMGLNLAFAEEVNEIPARPFLPINNEAFEEDFVNISDTEKEDFFGKSSILLKDVTFIIQLLIGALASILTISSVLSMLTAGMDSEEGMTKLKDTILYIVMGIGLVFLAGEIGSLLSLQKGGVIGSKTDVLKRVQIFDQNVEVLIALIRYTLAGLAVLFITISGVKMVAGAGSEEDAAKEKSYITYAAMGLILFLIFDNILGNIIYSIGSPFTDPTISPSGAKMELIGFTNLVVSFVGPVAILSTVIGGVMYASSGFDEEQAAKAKRMIGVSLAGIILIYAAYSIIATVVAGQF
;
A
#
# COMPACT_ATOMS: atom_id res chain seq x y z
N MET A 1 2.03 -6.36 -26.16
CA MET A 1 1.59 -5.52 -25.02
C MET A 1 0.10 -5.17 -25.05
N LYS A 2 -0.48 -4.61 -26.14
CA LYS A 2 -1.94 -4.30 -26.21
C LYS A 2 -2.86 -5.51 -25.98
N PHE A 3 -2.50 -6.69 -26.50
CA PHE A 3 -3.25 -7.94 -26.30
C PHE A 3 -3.30 -8.36 -24.82
N LEU A 4 -2.18 -8.21 -24.12
CA LEU A 4 -2.04 -8.63 -22.73
C LEU A 4 -2.88 -7.77 -21.76
N LYS A 5 -2.95 -6.45 -22.01
CA LYS A 5 -3.84 -5.54 -21.25
C LYS A 5 -5.30 -5.98 -21.34
N LYS A 6 -5.75 -6.34 -22.55
CA LYS A 6 -7.11 -6.85 -22.78
C LYS A 6 -7.33 -8.21 -22.11
N LEU A 7 -6.33 -9.08 -22.09
CA LEU A 7 -6.40 -10.39 -21.47
C LEU A 7 -6.63 -10.29 -19.95
N VAL A 8 -5.88 -9.43 -19.24
CA VAL A 8 -6.03 -9.28 -17.78
C VAL A 8 -7.43 -8.78 -17.41
N ILE A 9 -7.94 -7.77 -18.13
CA ILE A 9 -9.30 -7.25 -17.92
C ILE A 9 -10.35 -8.33 -18.23
N LEU A 10 -10.20 -9.04 -19.34
CA LEU A 10 -11.11 -10.12 -19.73
C LEU A 10 -11.17 -11.23 -18.67
N VAL A 11 -10.00 -11.68 -18.19
CA VAL A 11 -9.90 -12.71 -17.15
C VAL A 11 -10.54 -12.23 -15.85
N GLY A 12 -10.31 -10.98 -15.45
CA GLY A 12 -10.95 -10.40 -14.26
C GLY A 12 -12.48 -10.36 -14.37
N VAL A 13 -13.02 -9.93 -15.51
CA VAL A 13 -14.47 -9.94 -15.76
C VAL A 13 -15.03 -11.37 -15.77
N LEU A 14 -14.32 -12.31 -16.37
CA LEU A 14 -14.74 -13.71 -16.46
C LEU A 14 -14.77 -14.36 -15.07
N LEU A 15 -13.79 -14.08 -14.22
CA LEU A 15 -13.78 -14.52 -12.82
C LEU A 15 -14.87 -13.89 -11.98
N MET A 16 -15.21 -12.62 -12.23
CA MET A 16 -16.32 -11.97 -11.56
C MET A 16 -17.65 -12.64 -11.94
N GLY A 17 -17.84 -12.96 -13.22
CA GLY A 17 -18.99 -13.73 -13.68
C GLY A 17 -19.04 -15.15 -13.10
N LEU A 18 -17.88 -15.82 -13.00
CA LEU A 18 -17.78 -17.15 -12.41
C LEU A 18 -18.12 -17.12 -10.90
N ASN A 19 -17.55 -16.18 -10.15
CA ASN A 19 -17.86 -16.02 -8.72
C ASN A 19 -19.34 -15.69 -8.49
N LEU A 20 -19.95 -14.85 -9.32
CA LEU A 20 -21.38 -14.57 -9.25
C LEU A 20 -22.24 -15.81 -9.51
N ALA A 21 -21.85 -16.65 -10.47
CA ALA A 21 -22.58 -17.87 -10.82
C ALA A 21 -22.48 -18.97 -9.74
N PHE A 22 -21.39 -19.00 -8.97
CA PHE A 22 -21.12 -20.04 -7.98
C PHE A 22 -21.15 -19.56 -6.51
N ALA A 23 -21.46 -18.28 -6.24
CA ALA A 23 -21.56 -17.71 -4.89
C ALA A 23 -22.58 -18.43 -3.98
N GLU A 24 -23.44 -19.23 -4.58
CA GLU A 24 -24.54 -19.98 -3.98
C GLU A 24 -24.07 -21.10 -3.03
N GLU A 25 -22.94 -21.76 -3.30
CA GLU A 25 -22.63 -23.06 -2.70
C GLU A 25 -21.55 -23.03 -1.61
N VAL A 26 -20.86 -21.89 -1.46
CA VAL A 26 -19.52 -21.86 -0.84
C VAL A 26 -19.51 -21.35 0.62
N ASN A 27 -20.67 -21.06 1.21
CA ASN A 27 -20.78 -20.22 2.42
C ASN A 27 -20.83 -20.95 3.77
N GLU A 28 -20.53 -22.24 3.85
CA GLU A 28 -20.42 -22.94 5.15
C GLU A 28 -18.98 -23.12 5.66
N ILE A 29 -17.99 -22.63 4.91
CA ILE A 29 -16.57 -22.85 5.24
C ILE A 29 -15.91 -21.49 5.54
N PRO A 30 -15.28 -21.32 6.72
CA PRO A 30 -14.68 -20.06 7.14
C PRO A 30 -13.65 -19.55 6.13
N ALA A 31 -13.65 -18.23 5.90
CA ALA A 31 -12.68 -17.58 5.02
C ALA A 31 -11.26 -17.82 5.57
N ARG A 32 -10.37 -18.38 4.74
CA ARG A 32 -8.96 -18.52 5.11
C ARG A 32 -8.23 -17.21 4.80
N PRO A 33 -7.49 -16.63 5.76
CA PRO A 33 -6.67 -15.46 5.48
C PRO A 33 -5.58 -15.77 4.43
N PHE A 34 -5.29 -14.78 3.59
CA PHE A 34 -4.36 -14.84 2.44
C PHE A 34 -2.90 -15.18 2.80
N LEU A 35 -2.49 -14.97 4.06
CA LEU A 35 -1.17 -15.30 4.56
C LEU A 35 -1.29 -16.34 5.68
N PRO A 36 -0.40 -17.36 5.74
CA PRO A 36 -0.28 -18.24 6.89
C PRO A 36 0.32 -17.42 8.04
N ILE A 37 -0.51 -16.65 8.72
CA ILE A 37 -0.15 -16.07 10.01
C ILE A 37 -0.08 -17.26 10.96
N ASN A 38 1.04 -17.41 11.67
CA ASN A 38 1.27 -18.47 12.65
C ASN A 38 0.19 -18.40 13.75
N ASN A 39 -0.94 -19.04 13.53
CA ASN A 39 -1.95 -19.30 14.53
C ASN A 39 -1.93 -20.80 14.75
N GLU A 40 -1.50 -21.22 15.94
CA GLU A 40 -1.57 -22.61 16.43
C GLU A 40 -2.99 -23.20 16.31
N ALA A 41 -4.01 -22.38 16.06
CA ALA A 41 -5.37 -22.78 15.69
C ALA A 41 -5.50 -23.45 14.30
N PHE A 42 -4.44 -23.50 13.48
CA PHE A 42 -4.48 -24.14 12.15
C PHE A 42 -4.38 -25.67 12.18
N GLU A 43 -3.98 -26.31 13.28
CA GLU A 43 -3.77 -27.77 13.31
C GLU A 43 -4.97 -28.58 13.82
N GLU A 44 -5.92 -28.00 14.56
CA GLU A 44 -7.01 -28.80 15.15
C GLU A 44 -8.22 -29.03 14.22
N ASP A 45 -8.45 -28.18 13.22
CA ASP A 45 -9.68 -28.23 12.42
C ASP A 45 -9.59 -29.09 11.14
N PHE A 46 -8.45 -29.73 10.87
CA PHE A 46 -8.26 -30.54 9.65
C PHE A 46 -8.50 -32.04 9.81
N VAL A 47 -8.76 -32.56 11.02
CA VAL A 47 -8.67 -34.01 11.27
C VAL A 47 -9.92 -34.66 11.88
N ASN A 48 -11.04 -33.96 12.06
CA ASN A 48 -12.30 -34.60 12.52
C ASN A 48 -13.49 -34.30 11.59
N ILE A 49 -13.37 -34.71 10.32
CA ILE A 49 -14.54 -34.91 9.47
C ILE A 49 -15.05 -36.31 9.77
N SER A 50 -16.03 -36.42 10.67
CA SER A 50 -16.68 -37.69 11.00
C SER A 50 -17.33 -38.30 9.75
N ASP A 51 -17.10 -39.60 9.54
CA ASP A 51 -17.43 -40.40 8.34
C ASP A 51 -18.94 -40.57 7.99
N THR A 52 -19.84 -39.71 8.48
CA THR A 52 -21.29 -39.98 8.44
C THR A 52 -22.15 -39.13 7.51
N GLU A 53 -21.57 -38.32 6.63
CA GLU A 53 -22.35 -37.63 5.58
C GLU A 53 -21.75 -37.86 4.19
N LYS A 54 -22.18 -38.97 3.59
CA LYS A 54 -22.27 -39.08 2.14
C LYS A 54 -23.49 -38.30 1.69
N GLU A 55 -23.31 -37.57 0.58
CA GLU A 55 -24.33 -36.91 -0.23
C GLU A 55 -24.62 -35.46 0.10
N ASP A 56 -23.67 -34.59 -0.26
CA ASP A 56 -24.04 -33.65 -1.31
C ASP A 56 -22.87 -33.42 -2.26
N PHE A 57 -23.03 -33.85 -3.53
CA PHE A 57 -22.05 -33.61 -4.59
C PHE A 57 -21.73 -32.11 -4.72
N PHE A 58 -22.74 -31.28 -4.44
CA PHE A 58 -22.68 -29.83 -4.40
C PHE A 58 -21.78 -29.28 -3.28
N GLY A 59 -21.71 -29.96 -2.12
CA GLY A 59 -20.79 -29.58 -1.05
C GLY A 59 -19.32 -29.73 -1.47
N LYS A 60 -18.99 -30.82 -2.19
CA LYS A 60 -17.63 -31.04 -2.71
C LYS A 60 -17.26 -30.12 -3.88
N SER A 61 -18.20 -29.74 -4.76
CA SER A 61 -17.91 -28.79 -5.84
C SER A 61 -17.60 -27.39 -5.31
N SER A 62 -18.28 -26.95 -4.26
CA SER A 62 -18.04 -25.63 -3.66
C SER A 62 -16.62 -25.48 -3.09
N ILE A 63 -16.10 -26.51 -2.42
CA ILE A 63 -14.74 -26.54 -1.86
C ILE A 63 -13.71 -26.42 -2.98
N LEU A 64 -13.88 -27.23 -4.04
CA LEU A 64 -12.99 -27.22 -5.20
C LEU A 64 -13.02 -25.86 -5.91
N LEU A 65 -14.18 -25.21 -6.04
CA LEU A 65 -14.29 -23.90 -6.66
C LEU A 65 -13.60 -22.80 -5.84
N LYS A 66 -13.65 -22.87 -4.51
CA LYS A 66 -12.93 -21.95 -3.62
C LYS A 66 -11.42 -22.06 -3.79
N ASP A 67 -10.92 -23.29 -3.74
CA ASP A 67 -9.49 -23.57 -3.92
C ASP A 67 -9.02 -23.17 -5.34
N VAL A 68 -9.82 -23.46 -6.36
CA VAL A 68 -9.53 -23.06 -7.75
C VAL A 68 -9.54 -21.53 -7.89
N THR A 69 -10.51 -20.83 -7.32
CA THR A 69 -10.60 -19.37 -7.40
C THR A 69 -9.42 -18.72 -6.67
N PHE A 70 -9.06 -19.24 -5.49
CA PHE A 70 -7.87 -18.81 -4.75
C PHE A 70 -6.59 -19.01 -5.55
N ILE A 71 -6.40 -20.19 -6.15
CA ILE A 71 -5.25 -20.48 -7.01
C ILE A 71 -5.23 -19.52 -8.21
N ILE A 72 -6.36 -19.25 -8.83
CA ILE A 72 -6.43 -18.31 -9.96
C ILE A 72 -6.08 -16.88 -9.51
N GLN A 73 -6.60 -16.43 -8.37
CA GLN A 73 -6.26 -15.11 -7.81
C GLN A 73 -4.76 -15.01 -7.50
N LEU A 74 -4.17 -16.05 -6.90
CA LEU A 74 -2.73 -16.15 -6.66
C LEU A 74 -1.93 -16.08 -7.96
N LEU A 75 -2.34 -16.83 -8.98
CA LEU A 75 -1.69 -16.83 -10.30
C LEU A 75 -1.79 -15.47 -10.99
N ILE A 76 -2.93 -14.78 -10.89
CA ILE A 76 -3.11 -13.44 -11.44
C ILE A 76 -2.25 -12.43 -10.69
N GLY A 77 -2.21 -12.49 -9.35
CA GLY A 77 -1.33 -11.65 -8.54
C GLY A 77 0.15 -11.85 -8.90
N ALA A 78 0.58 -13.09 -9.05
CA ALA A 78 1.94 -13.42 -9.49
C ALA A 78 2.23 -12.92 -10.91
N LEU A 79 1.31 -13.13 -11.85
CA LEU A 79 1.44 -12.65 -13.23
C LEU A 79 1.52 -11.11 -13.27
N ALA A 80 0.68 -10.43 -12.52
CA ALA A 80 0.66 -8.98 -12.43
C ALA A 80 1.95 -8.42 -11.82
N SER A 81 2.52 -9.10 -10.83
CA SER A 81 3.83 -8.78 -10.26
C SER A 81 4.94 -8.91 -11.31
N ILE A 82 4.98 -10.03 -12.04
CA ILE A 82 5.95 -10.26 -13.13
C ILE A 82 5.81 -9.18 -14.22
N LEU A 83 4.58 -8.82 -14.60
CA LEU A 83 4.34 -7.80 -15.60
C LEU A 83 4.74 -6.40 -15.14
N THR A 84 4.56 -6.10 -13.86
CA THR A 84 5.03 -4.83 -13.27
C THR A 84 6.55 -4.77 -13.35
N ILE A 85 7.24 -5.83 -12.92
CA ILE A 85 8.70 -5.92 -12.98
C ILE A 85 9.20 -5.82 -14.43
N SER A 86 8.59 -6.57 -15.35
CA SER A 86 8.95 -6.54 -16.78
C SER A 86 8.73 -5.17 -17.40
N SER A 87 7.64 -4.48 -17.05
CA SER A 87 7.35 -3.13 -17.54
C SER A 87 8.39 -2.14 -17.04
N VAL A 88 8.76 -2.20 -15.75
CA VAL A 88 9.84 -1.38 -15.18
C VAL A 88 11.16 -1.66 -15.88
N LEU A 89 11.56 -2.93 -16.03
CA LEU A 89 12.80 -3.30 -16.72
C LEU A 89 12.84 -2.81 -18.17
N SER A 90 11.73 -2.97 -18.90
CA SER A 90 11.64 -2.50 -20.29
C SER A 90 11.85 -0.99 -20.39
N MET A 91 11.34 -0.22 -19.43
CA MET A 91 11.55 1.22 -19.37
C MET A 91 13.00 1.57 -19.03
N LEU A 92 13.64 0.81 -18.14
CA LEU A 92 15.06 1.01 -17.83
C LEU A 92 15.93 0.79 -19.06
N THR A 93 15.60 -0.20 -19.90
CA THR A 93 16.35 -0.47 -21.13
C THR A 93 16.04 0.49 -22.28
N ALA A 94 14.83 1.04 -22.34
CA ALA A 94 14.40 1.93 -23.42
C ALA A 94 14.87 3.39 -23.25
N GLY A 95 15.50 3.71 -22.12
CA GLY A 95 15.83 5.09 -21.75
C GLY A 95 14.60 5.82 -21.23
N MET A 96 14.67 6.28 -19.97
CA MET A 96 13.59 7.02 -19.31
C MET A 96 13.31 8.39 -19.94
N ASP A 97 14.10 8.80 -20.92
CA ASP A 97 14.06 10.13 -21.51
C ASP A 97 13.00 10.26 -22.62
N SER A 98 12.41 9.15 -23.06
CA SER A 98 11.23 9.23 -23.93
C SER A 98 9.98 9.52 -23.10
N GLU A 99 9.40 10.70 -23.30
CA GLU A 99 8.08 11.08 -22.74
C GLU A 99 7.01 10.02 -23.04
N GLU A 100 7.12 9.40 -24.22
CA GLU A 100 6.25 8.30 -24.65
C GLU A 100 6.44 7.03 -23.79
N GLY A 101 7.68 6.70 -23.41
CA GLY A 101 7.98 5.56 -22.53
C GLY A 101 7.38 5.72 -21.14
N MET A 102 7.50 6.92 -20.57
CA MET A 102 6.96 7.24 -19.25
C MET A 102 5.42 7.17 -19.24
N THR A 103 4.76 7.71 -20.27
CA THR A 103 3.30 7.65 -20.40
C THR A 103 2.82 6.20 -20.51
N LYS A 104 3.48 5.38 -21.32
CA LYS A 104 3.16 3.95 -21.44
C LYS A 104 3.36 3.18 -20.14
N LEU A 105 4.38 3.51 -19.34
CA LEU A 105 4.58 2.90 -18.04
C LEU A 105 3.45 3.27 -17.09
N LYS A 106 3.13 4.57 -16.97
CA LYS A 106 2.06 5.08 -16.12
C LYS A 106 0.74 4.37 -16.42
N ASP A 107 0.36 4.28 -17.69
CA ASP A 107 -0.83 3.57 -18.11
C ASP A 107 -0.77 2.09 -17.73
N THR A 108 0.37 1.44 -17.96
CA THR A 108 0.52 0.01 -17.68
C THR A 108 0.42 -0.30 -16.19
N ILE A 109 1.07 0.50 -15.34
CA ILE A 109 0.92 0.39 -13.88
C ILE A 109 -0.54 0.64 -13.48
N LEU A 110 -1.19 1.67 -14.02
CA LEU A 110 -2.60 1.97 -13.74
C LEU A 110 -3.51 0.77 -14.08
N TYR A 111 -3.36 0.18 -15.26
CA TYR A 111 -4.15 -0.99 -15.66
C TYR A 111 -3.86 -2.22 -14.80
N ILE A 112 -2.60 -2.43 -14.40
CA ILE A 112 -2.24 -3.54 -13.51
C ILE A 112 -2.91 -3.35 -12.15
N VAL A 113 -2.80 -2.16 -11.56
CA VAL A 113 -3.42 -1.84 -10.25
C VAL A 113 -4.94 -1.98 -10.32
N MET A 114 -5.58 -1.45 -11.37
CA MET A 114 -7.03 -1.60 -11.56
C MET A 114 -7.44 -3.06 -11.79
N GLY A 115 -6.66 -3.83 -12.56
CA GLY A 115 -6.94 -5.24 -12.84
C GLY A 115 -6.85 -6.10 -11.60
N ILE A 116 -5.79 -5.92 -10.80
CA ILE A 116 -5.65 -6.56 -9.48
C ILE A 116 -6.83 -6.15 -8.59
N GLY A 117 -7.10 -4.85 -8.46
CA GLY A 117 -8.21 -4.35 -7.64
C GLY A 117 -9.55 -4.99 -8.01
N LEU A 118 -9.87 -5.08 -9.31
CA LEU A 118 -11.08 -5.73 -9.78
C LEU A 118 -11.13 -7.22 -9.46
N VAL A 119 -10.03 -7.96 -9.65
CA VAL A 119 -9.98 -9.40 -9.39
C VAL A 119 -10.16 -9.71 -7.90
N PHE A 120 -9.58 -8.90 -7.02
CA PHE A 120 -9.75 -9.05 -5.57
C PHE A 120 -11.16 -8.64 -5.12
N LEU A 121 -11.71 -7.53 -5.65
CA LEU A 121 -13.07 -7.09 -5.32
C LEU A 121 -14.17 -7.96 -5.95
N ALA A 122 -13.87 -8.73 -7.00
CA ALA A 122 -14.86 -9.53 -7.71
C ALA A 122 -15.53 -10.59 -6.83
N GLY A 123 -14.75 -11.30 -6.00
CA GLY A 123 -15.30 -12.29 -5.06
C GLY A 123 -16.20 -11.64 -4.02
N GLU A 124 -15.78 -10.48 -3.51
CA GLU A 124 -16.50 -9.71 -2.50
C GLU A 124 -17.78 -9.07 -3.00
N ILE A 125 -17.75 -8.47 -4.19
CA ILE A 125 -18.94 -7.92 -4.82
C ILE A 125 -19.91 -9.06 -5.16
N GLY A 126 -19.40 -10.21 -5.61
CA GLY A 126 -20.20 -11.40 -5.85
C GLY A 126 -20.89 -11.92 -4.59
N SER A 127 -20.17 -11.95 -3.47
CA SER A 127 -20.73 -12.35 -2.17
C SER A 127 -21.74 -11.32 -1.66
N LEU A 128 -21.53 -10.01 -1.85
CA LEU A 128 -22.49 -8.97 -1.47
C LEU A 128 -23.78 -9.01 -2.31
N LEU A 129 -23.69 -9.34 -3.60
CA LEU A 129 -24.82 -9.32 -4.54
C LEU A 129 -25.58 -10.65 -4.62
N SER A 130 -25.11 -11.73 -3.98
CA SER A 130 -25.78 -13.04 -4.08
C SER A 130 -27.17 -13.03 -3.43
N LEU A 131 -28.22 -13.19 -4.24
CA LEU A 131 -29.63 -13.13 -3.80
C LEU A 131 -30.08 -14.33 -2.96
N GLN A 132 -29.30 -15.40 -2.99
CA GLN A 132 -29.74 -16.71 -2.50
C GLN A 132 -29.92 -16.80 -0.98
N LYS A 133 -29.25 -15.94 -0.18
CA LYS A 133 -29.48 -15.83 1.27
C LYS A 133 -30.20 -14.52 1.66
N GLY A 134 -31.15 -14.09 0.82
CA GLY A 134 -31.89 -12.84 1.00
C GLY A 134 -31.24 -11.60 0.39
N GLY A 135 -30.07 -11.75 -0.25
CA GLY A 135 -29.35 -10.66 -0.90
C GLY A 135 -29.03 -9.50 0.04
N VAL A 136 -29.04 -8.28 -0.50
CA VAL A 136 -28.90 -7.02 0.25
C VAL A 136 -30.04 -6.79 1.26
N ILE A 137 -31.06 -7.65 1.27
CA ILE A 137 -32.28 -7.59 2.08
C ILE A 137 -32.30 -8.75 3.11
N GLY A 138 -31.17 -9.45 3.29
CA GLY A 138 -31.04 -10.55 4.26
C GLY A 138 -31.23 -10.09 5.71
N SER A 139 -31.20 -11.05 6.64
CA SER A 139 -31.30 -10.75 8.07
C SER A 139 -30.15 -9.84 8.52
N LYS A 140 -30.38 -8.99 9.54
CA LYS A 140 -29.35 -8.06 10.07
C LYS A 140 -28.04 -8.78 10.41
N THR A 141 -28.12 -10.00 10.94
CA THR A 141 -26.98 -10.85 11.27
C THR A 141 -26.20 -11.32 10.04
N ASP A 142 -26.88 -11.65 8.94
CA ASP A 142 -26.22 -12.10 7.70
C ASP A 142 -25.55 -10.93 6.97
N VAL A 143 -26.19 -9.76 7.00
CA VAL A 143 -25.60 -8.52 6.45
C VAL A 143 -24.32 -8.17 7.23
N LEU A 144 -24.35 -8.25 8.57
CA LEU A 144 -23.16 -7.98 9.41
C LEU A 144 -22.00 -8.95 9.12
N LYS A 145 -22.27 -10.26 8.99
CA LYS A 145 -21.23 -11.25 8.65
C LYS A 145 -20.61 -10.97 7.27
N ARG A 146 -21.39 -10.56 6.27
CA ARG A 146 -20.89 -10.21 4.94
C ARG A 146 -20.04 -8.95 4.95
N VAL A 147 -20.48 -7.93 5.68
CA VAL A 147 -19.70 -6.70 5.88
C VAL A 147 -18.36 -7.02 6.53
N GLN A 148 -18.31 -7.94 7.50
CA GLN A 148 -17.06 -8.35 8.14
C GLN A 148 -16.11 -9.09 7.18
N ILE A 149 -16.62 -10.02 6.36
CA ILE A 149 -15.79 -10.73 5.37
C ILE A 149 -15.27 -9.74 4.31
N PHE A 150 -16.15 -8.84 3.86
CA PHE A 150 -15.79 -7.76 2.94
C PHE A 150 -14.66 -6.89 3.50
N ASP A 151 -14.78 -6.48 4.77
CA ASP A 151 -13.80 -5.63 5.45
C ASP A 151 -12.41 -6.29 5.51
N GLN A 152 -12.34 -7.57 5.90
CA GLN A 152 -11.09 -8.34 5.92
C GLN A 152 -10.44 -8.44 4.53
N ASN A 153 -11.22 -8.67 3.48
CA ASN A 153 -10.69 -8.81 2.13
C ASN A 153 -10.28 -7.46 1.52
N VAL A 154 -10.99 -6.39 1.84
CA VAL A 154 -10.58 -5.02 1.51
C VAL A 154 -9.30 -4.64 2.24
N GLU A 155 -9.13 -5.04 3.50
CA GLU A 155 -7.89 -4.81 4.25
C GLU A 155 -6.69 -5.49 3.58
N VAL A 156 -6.82 -6.75 3.15
CA VAL A 156 -5.77 -7.46 2.40
C VAL A 156 -5.45 -6.75 1.09
N LEU A 157 -6.47 -6.28 0.36
CA LEU A 157 -6.27 -5.54 -0.89
C LEU A 157 -5.55 -4.21 -0.66
N ILE A 158 -5.95 -3.45 0.37
CA ILE A 158 -5.29 -2.21 0.77
C ILE A 158 -3.84 -2.49 1.15
N ALA A 159 -3.57 -3.56 1.90
CA ALA A 159 -2.21 -3.97 2.25
C ALA A 159 -1.38 -4.30 1.01
N LEU A 160 -1.92 -5.02 0.03
CA LEU A 160 -1.23 -5.32 -1.24
C LEU A 160 -0.89 -4.05 -2.03
N ILE A 161 -1.84 -3.11 -2.14
CA ILE A 161 -1.62 -1.81 -2.79
C ILE A 161 -0.55 -1.02 -2.04
N ARG A 162 -0.63 -1.00 -0.70
CA ARG A 162 0.34 -0.36 0.19
C ARG A 162 1.76 -0.86 -0.07
N TYR A 163 1.98 -2.17 -0.02
CA TYR A 163 3.31 -2.75 -0.24
C TYR A 163 3.81 -2.52 -1.66
N THR A 164 2.92 -2.56 -2.66
CA THR A 164 3.30 -2.32 -4.06
C THR A 164 3.73 -0.87 -4.29
N LEU A 165 2.96 0.10 -3.80
CA LEU A 165 3.29 1.52 -3.94
C LEU A 165 4.55 1.90 -3.17
N ALA A 166 4.70 1.40 -1.94
CA ALA A 166 5.92 1.60 -1.16
C ALA A 166 7.14 0.99 -1.87
N GLY A 167 7.03 -0.23 -2.38
CA GLY A 167 8.09 -0.89 -3.15
C GLY A 167 8.48 -0.12 -4.41
N LEU A 168 7.50 0.40 -5.16
CA LEU A 168 7.76 1.24 -6.33
C LEU A 168 8.48 2.54 -5.95
N ALA A 169 8.05 3.22 -4.88
CA ALA A 169 8.70 4.44 -4.41
C ALA A 169 10.18 4.20 -4.04
N VAL A 170 10.47 3.13 -3.30
CA VAL A 170 11.84 2.74 -2.93
C VAL A 170 12.67 2.40 -4.18
N LEU A 171 12.07 1.70 -5.16
CA LEU A 171 12.72 1.38 -6.42
C LEU A 171 13.07 2.62 -7.23
N PHE A 172 12.17 3.61 -7.34
CA PHE A 172 12.47 4.89 -7.99
C PHE A 172 13.60 5.65 -7.30
N ILE A 173 13.56 5.73 -5.96
CA ILE A 173 14.64 6.37 -5.18
C ILE A 173 15.98 5.68 -5.44
N THR A 174 16.00 4.34 -5.46
CA THR A 174 17.21 3.55 -5.68
C THR A 174 17.77 3.76 -7.08
N ILE A 175 16.93 3.67 -8.12
CA ILE A 175 17.36 3.85 -9.51
C ILE A 175 17.90 5.26 -9.73
N SER A 176 17.19 6.28 -9.25
CA SER A 176 17.66 7.67 -9.36
C SER A 176 18.94 7.90 -8.57
N GLY A 177 19.09 7.29 -7.40
CA GLY A 177 20.32 7.34 -6.61
C GLY A 177 21.51 6.71 -7.34
N VAL A 178 21.32 5.53 -7.93
CA VAL A 178 22.36 4.85 -8.72
C VAL A 178 22.77 5.69 -9.92
N LYS A 179 21.81 6.25 -10.68
CA LYS A 179 22.11 7.12 -11.82
C LYS A 179 22.87 8.39 -11.42
N MET A 180 22.52 8.97 -10.27
CA MET A 180 23.20 10.15 -9.75
C MET A 180 24.67 9.84 -9.40
N VAL A 181 24.95 8.66 -8.82
CA VAL A 181 26.32 8.22 -8.48
C VAL A 181 27.12 7.74 -9.69
N ALA A 182 26.47 7.10 -10.66
CA ALA A 182 27.10 6.58 -11.88
C ALA A 182 27.55 7.67 -12.87
N GLY A 183 27.50 8.94 -12.46
CA GLY A 183 27.90 10.08 -13.26
C GLY A 183 26.79 10.47 -14.23
N ALA A 184 25.71 11.04 -13.68
CA ALA A 184 24.75 11.82 -14.46
C ALA A 184 25.55 12.75 -15.40
N GLY A 185 25.53 12.44 -16.71
CA GLY A 185 26.50 12.94 -17.68
C GLY A 185 26.42 14.45 -17.92
N SER A 186 25.42 15.10 -17.32
CA SER A 186 25.22 16.54 -17.30
C SER A 186 24.66 16.98 -15.94
N GLU A 187 24.89 18.26 -15.60
CA GLU A 187 24.29 18.88 -14.40
C GLU A 187 22.75 18.87 -14.45
N GLU A 188 22.19 18.92 -15.66
CA GLU A 188 20.76 18.81 -15.92
C GLU A 188 20.20 17.43 -15.50
N ASP A 189 20.90 16.35 -15.85
CA ASP A 189 20.49 14.98 -15.47
C ASP A 189 20.53 14.80 -13.94
N ALA A 190 21.55 15.35 -13.27
CA ALA A 190 21.65 15.30 -11.82
C ALA A 190 20.49 16.05 -11.14
N ALA A 191 20.10 17.22 -11.67
CA ALA A 191 18.96 17.97 -11.15
C ALA A 191 17.63 17.23 -11.36
N LYS A 192 17.47 16.56 -12.49
CA LYS A 192 16.29 15.74 -12.82
C LYS A 192 16.16 14.54 -11.88
N GLU A 193 17.22 13.77 -11.70
CA GLU A 193 17.22 12.60 -10.82
C GLU A 193 17.02 12.99 -9.34
N LYS A 194 17.59 14.12 -8.89
CA LYS A 194 17.30 14.69 -7.56
C LYS A 194 15.82 15.02 -7.38
N SER A 195 15.17 15.55 -8.41
CA SER A 195 13.74 15.84 -8.38
C SER A 195 12.93 14.56 -8.27
N TYR A 196 13.28 13.49 -8.99
CA TYR A 196 12.62 12.19 -8.88
C TYR A 196 12.75 11.56 -7.49
N ILE A 197 13.95 11.59 -6.89
CA ILE A 197 14.13 11.16 -5.49
C ILE A 197 13.23 11.97 -4.56
N THR A 198 13.18 13.29 -4.75
CA THR A 198 12.37 14.19 -3.92
C THR A 198 10.89 13.88 -4.04
N TYR A 199 10.35 13.72 -5.26
CA TYR A 199 8.94 13.40 -5.47
C TYR A 199 8.57 12.01 -4.96
N ALA A 200 9.43 11.01 -5.16
CA ALA A 200 9.19 9.66 -4.65
C ALA A 200 9.21 9.63 -3.11
N ALA A 201 10.16 10.33 -2.49
CA ALA A 201 10.21 10.47 -1.03
C ALA A 201 8.99 11.22 -0.47
N MET A 202 8.59 12.32 -1.11
CA MET A 202 7.37 13.05 -0.73
C MET A 202 6.12 12.19 -0.87
N GLY A 203 6.01 11.43 -1.96
CA GLY A 203 4.91 10.49 -2.18
C GLY A 203 4.84 9.42 -1.09
N LEU A 204 5.98 8.87 -0.69
CA LEU A 204 6.06 7.89 0.40
C LEU A 204 5.67 8.52 1.74
N ILE A 205 6.11 9.74 2.04
CA ILE A 205 5.74 10.46 3.27
C ILE A 205 4.23 10.73 3.30
N LEU A 206 3.66 11.25 2.21
CA LEU A 206 2.21 11.50 2.09
C LEU A 206 1.43 10.20 2.24
N PHE A 207 1.92 9.12 1.64
CA PHE A 207 1.32 7.81 1.75
C PHE A 207 1.32 7.32 3.21
N LEU A 208 2.43 7.43 3.94
CA LEU A 208 2.51 7.07 5.36
C LEU A 208 1.55 7.91 6.23
N ILE A 209 1.41 9.20 5.93
CA ILE A 209 0.44 10.07 6.62
C ILE A 209 -0.98 9.57 6.39
N PHE A 210 -1.33 9.33 5.12
CA PHE A 210 -2.67 8.91 4.73
C PHE A 210 -3.05 7.56 5.32
N ASP A 211 -2.10 6.62 5.33
CA ASP A 211 -2.28 5.28 5.86
C ASP A 211 -2.63 5.30 7.36
N ASN A 212 -1.89 6.10 8.14
CA ASN A 212 -2.14 6.27 9.56
C ASN A 212 -3.46 6.99 9.86
N ILE A 213 -3.84 7.98 9.03
CA ILE A 213 -5.14 8.66 9.16
C ILE A 213 -6.29 7.69 8.90
N LEU A 214 -6.21 6.90 7.82
CA LEU A 214 -7.27 5.95 7.47
C LEU A 214 -7.44 4.87 8.55
N GLY A 215 -6.35 4.22 8.95
CA GLY A 215 -6.41 3.10 9.89
C GLY A 215 -6.87 3.48 11.29
N ASN A 216 -6.47 4.67 11.78
CA ASN A 216 -6.66 4.99 13.20
C ASN A 216 -7.69 6.09 13.48
N ILE A 217 -7.92 7.01 12.53
CA ILE A 217 -8.84 8.14 12.74
C ILE A 217 -10.21 7.84 12.15
N ILE A 218 -10.26 7.25 10.95
CA ILE A 218 -11.53 7.06 10.23
C ILE A 218 -12.18 5.71 10.55
N TYR A 219 -11.39 4.64 10.69
CA TYR A 219 -11.89 3.27 10.83
C TYR A 219 -11.37 2.57 12.09
N SER A 220 -11.67 3.09 13.27
CA SER A 220 -11.49 2.32 14.52
C SER A 220 -12.70 1.40 14.70
N ILE A 221 -12.64 0.23 14.06
CA ILE A 221 -13.64 -0.82 14.27
C ILE A 221 -13.17 -1.67 15.45
N GLY A 222 -13.78 -1.47 16.62
CA GLY A 222 -13.53 -2.31 17.78
C GLY A 222 -13.94 -3.75 17.50
N SER A 223 -13.14 -4.72 17.98
CA SER A 223 -13.54 -6.13 18.03
C SER A 223 -14.15 -6.44 19.41
N PRO A 224 -15.36 -7.05 19.49
CA PRO A 224 -16.28 -7.35 18.40
C PRO A 224 -16.93 -6.07 17.85
N PHE A 225 -17.35 -6.07 16.57
CA PHE A 225 -17.97 -4.94 15.84
C PHE A 225 -19.05 -4.26 16.68
N THR A 226 -18.60 -3.30 17.48
CA THR A 226 -19.42 -2.33 18.19
C THR A 226 -19.44 -1.10 17.28
N ASP A 227 -20.53 -0.34 17.36
CA ASP A 227 -20.77 0.80 16.46
C ASP A 227 -19.48 1.60 16.23
N PRO A 228 -19.16 1.97 14.98
CA PRO A 228 -17.92 2.68 14.66
C PRO A 228 -17.85 3.92 15.55
N THR A 229 -16.95 3.88 16.53
CA THR A 229 -16.76 4.95 17.49
C THR A 229 -15.46 5.64 17.16
N ILE A 230 -15.52 6.96 17.07
CA ILE A 230 -14.32 7.78 16.99
C ILE A 230 -13.61 7.60 18.33
N SER A 231 -12.42 6.98 18.32
CA SER A 231 -11.59 6.78 19.52
C SER A 231 -10.60 7.94 19.66
N PRO A 232 -10.84 8.93 20.54
CA PRO A 232 -9.93 10.06 20.70
C PRO A 232 -8.56 9.61 21.22
N SER A 233 -8.51 8.48 21.94
CA SER A 233 -7.25 7.90 22.43
C SER A 233 -6.41 7.28 21.32
N GLY A 234 -7.04 6.62 20.33
CA GLY A 234 -6.34 6.08 19.16
C GLY A 234 -5.70 7.19 18.34
N ALA A 235 -6.44 8.26 18.08
CA ALA A 235 -5.92 9.44 17.38
C ALA A 235 -4.72 10.08 18.11
N LYS A 236 -4.73 10.13 19.45
CA LYS A 236 -3.60 10.64 20.24
C LYS A 236 -2.34 9.78 20.09
N MET A 237 -2.47 8.45 20.23
CA MET A 237 -1.32 7.55 20.09
C MET A 237 -0.72 7.65 18.69
N GLU A 238 -1.57 7.79 17.67
CA GLU A 238 -1.11 7.90 16.29
C GLU A 238 -0.37 9.22 16.01
N LEU A 239 -0.87 10.34 16.52
CA LEU A 239 -0.17 11.63 16.43
C LEU A 239 1.22 11.56 17.06
N ILE A 240 1.36 10.89 18.20
CA ILE A 240 2.66 10.69 18.86
C ILE A 240 3.57 9.81 18.00
N GLY A 241 3.05 8.68 17.49
CA GLY A 241 3.78 7.77 16.61
C GLY A 241 4.31 8.47 15.37
N PHE A 242 3.46 9.21 14.66
CA PHE A 242 3.83 9.98 13.49
C PHE A 242 4.87 11.07 13.80
N THR A 243 4.71 11.78 14.91
CA THR A 243 5.67 12.82 15.33
C THR A 243 7.04 12.20 15.59
N ASN A 244 7.09 11.07 16.29
CA ASN A 244 8.33 10.34 16.55
C ASN A 244 8.98 9.85 15.26
N LEU A 245 8.18 9.36 14.30
CA LEU A 245 8.67 8.98 12.98
C LEU A 245 9.33 10.17 12.26
N VAL A 246 8.65 11.31 12.17
CA VAL A 246 9.18 12.52 11.52
C VAL A 246 10.45 13.00 12.22
N VAL A 247 10.47 13.06 13.54
CA VAL A 247 11.65 13.45 14.32
C VAL A 247 12.82 12.50 14.08
N SER A 248 12.57 11.18 14.10
CA SER A 248 13.60 10.15 13.92
C SER A 248 14.27 10.20 12.54
N PHE A 249 13.54 10.64 11.51
CA PHE A 249 14.06 10.74 10.15
C PHE A 249 14.64 12.12 9.85
N VAL A 250 13.89 13.19 10.13
CA VAL A 250 14.28 14.55 9.78
C VAL A 250 15.38 15.09 10.70
N GLY A 251 15.39 14.69 11.98
CA GLY A 251 16.40 15.12 12.96
C GLY A 251 17.83 14.83 12.50
N PRO A 252 18.20 13.56 12.22
CA PRO A 252 19.52 13.22 11.70
C PRO A 252 19.87 13.92 10.39
N VAL A 253 18.92 14.02 9.46
CA VAL A 253 19.12 14.68 8.16
C VAL A 253 19.42 16.18 8.34
N ALA A 254 18.73 16.85 9.24
CA ALA A 254 18.96 18.27 9.52
C ALA A 254 20.31 18.50 10.21
N ILE A 255 20.70 17.62 11.14
CA ILE A 255 22.03 17.68 11.78
C ILE A 255 23.13 17.48 10.75
N LEU A 256 23.03 16.42 9.92
CA LEU A 256 23.98 16.17 8.83
C LEU A 256 24.07 17.34 7.86
N SER A 257 22.93 17.93 7.49
CA SER A 257 22.90 19.09 6.60
C SER A 257 23.60 20.31 7.23
N THR A 258 23.43 20.50 8.53
CA THR A 258 24.11 21.57 9.28
C THR A 258 25.62 21.33 9.31
N VAL A 259 26.05 20.09 9.56
CA VAL A 259 27.48 19.71 9.58
C VAL A 259 28.11 19.91 8.21
N ILE A 260 27.47 19.43 7.13
CA ILE A 260 27.96 19.60 5.76
C ILE A 260 28.06 21.08 5.40
N GLY A 261 27.05 21.87 5.74
CA GLY A 261 27.08 23.32 5.54
C GLY A 261 28.20 23.99 6.34
N GLY A 262 28.42 23.58 7.59
CA GLY A 262 29.51 24.09 8.43
C GLY A 262 30.90 23.80 7.86
N VAL A 263 31.13 22.56 7.41
CA VAL A 263 32.39 22.16 6.75
C VAL A 263 32.59 22.96 5.46
N MET A 264 31.57 23.08 4.60
CA MET A 264 31.63 23.84 3.36
C MET A 264 31.90 25.32 3.59
N TYR A 265 31.33 25.91 4.64
CA TYR A 265 31.59 27.29 5.01
C TYR A 265 33.06 27.47 5.43
N ALA A 266 33.56 26.60 6.30
CA ALA A 266 34.95 26.65 6.80
C ALA A 266 35.98 26.42 5.68
N SER A 267 35.68 25.60 4.68
CA SER A 267 36.58 25.30 3.55
C SER A 267 36.49 26.30 2.39
N SER A 268 35.54 27.24 2.40
CA SER A 268 35.27 28.10 1.25
C SER A 268 36.42 29.02 0.83
N GLY A 269 37.39 29.31 1.72
CA GLY A 269 38.66 29.93 1.33
C GLY A 269 38.53 31.22 0.51
N PHE A 270 37.56 32.08 0.85
CA PHE A 270 37.19 33.33 0.15
C PHE A 270 36.33 33.20 -1.12
N ASP A 271 35.90 32.00 -1.51
CA ASP A 271 34.87 31.82 -2.53
C ASP A 271 33.49 32.23 -1.97
N GLU A 272 33.02 33.43 -2.36
CA GLU A 272 31.74 33.98 -1.92
C GLU A 272 30.54 33.11 -2.31
N GLU A 273 30.62 32.41 -3.45
CA GLU A 273 29.54 31.56 -3.94
C GLU A 273 29.39 30.31 -3.06
N GLN A 274 30.51 29.65 -2.75
CA GLN A 274 30.52 28.51 -1.82
C GLN A 274 30.08 28.92 -0.41
N ALA A 275 30.56 30.08 0.08
CA ALA A 275 30.17 30.60 1.38
C ALA A 275 28.67 30.89 1.44
N ALA A 276 28.09 31.47 0.38
CA ALA A 276 26.65 31.73 0.30
C ALA A 276 25.83 30.44 0.28
N LYS A 277 26.26 29.44 -0.50
CA LYS A 277 25.63 28.11 -0.55
C LYS A 277 25.65 27.41 0.82
N ALA A 278 26.79 27.46 1.50
CA ALA A 278 26.95 26.92 2.84
C ALA A 278 26.03 27.60 3.88
N LYS A 279 25.98 28.94 3.89
CA LYS A 279 25.07 29.71 4.76
C LYS A 279 23.61 29.36 4.51
N ARG A 280 23.21 29.21 3.25
CA ARG A 280 21.84 28.79 2.90
C ARG A 280 21.54 27.40 3.44
N MET A 281 22.47 26.46 3.30
CA MET A 281 22.30 25.10 3.80
C MET A 281 22.14 25.05 5.33
N ILE A 282 22.98 25.79 6.07
CA ILE A 282 22.89 25.93 7.54
C ILE A 282 21.57 26.62 7.93
N GLY A 283 21.18 27.69 7.23
CA GLY A 283 19.97 28.44 7.54
C GLY A 283 18.71 27.59 7.38
N VAL A 284 18.62 26.82 6.28
CA VAL A 284 17.50 25.92 6.02
C VAL A 284 17.46 24.77 7.01
N SER A 285 18.60 24.17 7.36
CA SER A 285 18.64 23.08 8.33
C SER A 285 18.24 23.52 9.74
N LEU A 286 18.72 24.69 10.20
CA LEU A 286 18.32 25.28 11.47
C LEU A 286 16.83 25.63 11.51
N ALA A 287 16.31 26.23 10.44
CA ALA A 287 14.87 26.50 10.33
C ALA A 287 14.05 25.20 10.40
N GLY A 288 14.52 24.13 9.77
CA GLY A 288 13.91 22.80 9.85
C GLY A 288 13.89 22.24 11.28
N ILE A 289 15.01 22.35 12.01
CA ILE A 289 15.08 21.91 13.42
C ILE A 289 14.08 22.69 14.28
N ILE A 290 14.03 24.02 14.14
CA ILE A 290 13.09 24.87 14.88
C ILE A 290 11.64 24.47 14.56
N LEU A 291 11.32 24.23 13.28
CA LEU A 291 9.99 23.81 12.86
C LEU A 291 9.59 22.47 13.49
N ILE A 292 10.51 21.50 13.57
CA ILE A 292 10.25 20.19 14.20
C ILE A 292 9.95 20.36 15.68
N TYR A 293 10.74 21.17 16.41
CA TYR A 293 10.49 21.42 17.82
C TYR A 293 9.17 22.16 18.04
N ALA A 294 8.84 23.15 17.20
CA ALA A 294 7.56 23.84 17.27
C ALA A 294 6.38 22.89 17.05
N ALA A 295 6.46 22.01 16.04
CA ALA A 295 5.44 21.00 15.78
C ALA A 295 5.30 20.02 16.96
N TYR A 296 6.42 19.54 17.51
CA TYR A 296 6.43 18.67 18.68
C TYR A 296 5.77 19.34 19.89
N SER A 297 6.09 20.61 20.17
CA SER A 297 5.48 21.36 21.28
C SER A 297 3.96 21.52 21.13
N ILE A 298 3.47 21.78 19.91
CA ILE A 298 2.02 21.85 19.64
C ILE A 298 1.36 20.51 19.94
N ILE A 299 1.93 19.41 19.45
CA ILE A 299 1.38 18.06 19.64
C ILE A 299 1.43 17.66 21.11
N ALA A 300 2.53 17.95 21.82
CA ALA A 300 2.66 17.69 23.24
C ALA A 300 1.58 18.43 24.06
N THR A 301 1.29 19.69 23.72
CA THR A 301 0.24 20.49 24.37
C THR A 301 -1.14 19.87 24.13
N VAL A 302 -1.42 19.50 22.87
CA VAL A 302 -2.70 18.87 22.48
C VAL A 302 -2.92 17.53 23.17
N VAL A 303 -1.86 16.71 23.26
CA VAL A 303 -1.92 15.39 23.90
C VAL A 303 -2.11 15.51 25.40
N ALA A 304 -1.38 16.43 26.05
CA ALA A 304 -1.44 16.67 27.50
C ALA A 304 -2.80 17.20 27.97
N GLY A 305 -3.66 17.68 27.05
CA GLY A 305 -4.97 18.23 27.40
C GLY A 305 -4.88 19.51 28.23
N GLN A 306 -3.73 20.18 28.23
CA GLN A 306 -3.55 21.50 28.81
C GLN A 306 -4.03 22.53 27.79
N PHE A 307 -5.33 22.81 27.80
CA PHE A 307 -5.96 23.89 27.05
C PHE A 307 -6.60 24.89 28.02
#